data_AF-A0AA96WJX0-F1
#
_entry.id   AF-A0AA96WJX0-F1
#
_cell.length_a   1.000
_cell.length_b   1.000
_cell.length_c   1.000
_cell.angle_alpha   90.00
_cell.angle_beta   90.00
_cell.angle_gamma   90.00
#
_symmetry.space_group_name_H-M   'P 1'
#
loop_
_entity.id
_entity.type
_entity.pdbx_description
1 polymer ?
#
loop_
_entity_poly.entity_id
_entity_poly.type
_entity_poly.pdbx_seq_one_letter_code
_entity_poly.pdbx_strand_id
1 'polypeptide(L)'
;MMSDVNTTGDVTTANYDAQQLVEEIKEGEEQAPNVDVSADYERSKQFDVADIDRTEAGSQAAAEVSSESSTSAGDPNAFREMAKEVNKPDEE
;
A
#
# COMPACT_ATOMS: atom_id res chain seq x y z
N MET A 1 6.67 -24.63 17.94
CA MET A 1 7.30 -24.91 16.63
C MET A 1 6.34 -24.36 15.60
N MET A 2 6.67 -23.23 14.98
CA MET A 2 5.89 -22.67 13.88
C MET A 2 6.02 -23.61 12.70
N SER A 3 4.89 -24.14 12.24
CA SER A 3 4.80 -24.96 11.05
C SER A 3 5.14 -24.10 9.84
N ASP A 4 6.17 -24.51 9.11
CA ASP A 4 6.57 -23.92 7.84
C ASP A 4 5.37 -23.86 6.89
N VAL A 5 4.96 -22.65 6.51
CA VAL A 5 4.00 -22.43 5.43
C VAL A 5 4.72 -22.83 4.14
N ASN A 6 4.47 -24.04 3.68
CA ASN A 6 4.94 -24.52 2.39
C ASN A 6 4.16 -23.80 1.27
N THR A 7 4.56 -22.57 0.94
CA THR A 7 4.13 -21.83 -0.26
C THR A 7 4.84 -22.43 -1.48
N THR A 8 4.52 -23.69 -1.77
CA THR A 8 4.81 -24.34 -3.05
C THR A 8 3.58 -25.09 -3.52
N GLY A 9 2.43 -24.41 -3.49
CA GLY A 9 1.23 -24.83 -4.21
C GLY A 9 1.25 -24.14 -5.56
N ASP A 10 1.29 -24.93 -6.62
CA ASP A 10 1.18 -24.49 -8.01
C ASP A 10 0.02 -23.48 -8.14
N VAL A 11 0.34 -22.22 -8.50
CA VAL A 11 -0.63 -21.12 -8.62
C VAL A 11 -1.79 -21.48 -9.57
N THR A 12 -1.59 -22.48 -10.43
CA THR A 12 -2.62 -22.99 -11.33
C THR A 12 -3.68 -23.84 -10.62
N THR A 13 -3.32 -24.71 -9.66
CA THR A 13 -4.29 -25.58 -8.96
C THR A 13 -5.22 -24.78 -8.05
N ALA A 14 -4.69 -23.76 -7.37
CA ALA A 14 -5.49 -22.86 -6.53
C ALA A 14 -6.57 -22.09 -7.32
N ASN A 15 -6.36 -21.88 -8.62
CA ASN A 15 -7.34 -21.19 -9.47
C ASN A 15 -8.49 -22.13 -9.87
N TYR A 16 -8.20 -23.40 -10.17
CA TYR A 16 -9.23 -24.40 -10.46
C TYR A 16 -10.12 -24.66 -9.25
N ASP A 17 -9.52 -24.81 -8.06
CA ASP A 17 -10.26 -25.05 -6.82
C ASP A 17 -11.21 -23.87 -6.49
N ALA A 18 -10.74 -22.63 -6.71
CA ALA A 18 -11.56 -21.44 -6.50
C ALA A 18 -12.74 -21.33 -7.49
N GLN A 19 -12.51 -21.69 -8.76
CA GLN A 19 -13.56 -21.69 -9.78
C GLN A 19 -14.62 -22.75 -9.48
N GLN A 20 -14.19 -23.96 -9.10
CA GLN A 20 -15.08 -25.04 -8.71
C GLN A 20 -15.94 -24.65 -7.49
N LEU A 21 -15.33 -24.08 -6.46
CA LEU A 21 -16.05 -23.61 -5.28
C LEU A 21 -17.11 -22.54 -5.62
N VAL A 22 -16.80 -21.63 -6.55
CA VAL A 22 -17.77 -20.62 -7.02
C VAL A 22 -18.96 -21.29 -7.73
N GLU A 23 -18.71 -22.33 -8.53
CA GLU A 23 -19.75 -23.09 -9.20
C GLU A 23 -20.63 -23.86 -8.20
N GLU A 24 -20.02 -24.58 -7.25
CA GLU A 24 -20.72 -25.33 -6.21
C GLU A 24 -21.58 -24.42 -5.32
N ILE A 25 -21.08 -23.22 -4.95
CA ILE A 25 -21.86 -22.21 -4.22
C ILE A 25 -23.04 -21.69 -5.05
N LYS A 26 -22.84 -21.49 -6.37
CA LYS A 26 -23.88 -21.00 -7.28
C LYS A 26 -24.97 -22.05 -7.51
N GLU A 27 -24.59 -23.33 -7.56
CA GLU A 27 -25.48 -24.46 -7.70
C GLU A 27 -26.19 -24.82 -6.37
N GLY A 28 -25.71 -24.24 -5.26
CA GLY A 28 -26.23 -24.46 -3.92
C GLY A 28 -25.80 -25.78 -3.29
N GLU A 29 -24.78 -26.43 -3.89
CA GLU A 29 -24.15 -27.63 -3.37
C GLU A 29 -23.26 -27.31 -2.16
N GLU A 30 -22.65 -26.12 -2.16
CA GLU A 30 -21.83 -25.60 -1.06
C GLU A 30 -22.43 -24.30 -0.49
N GLN A 31 -22.29 -24.10 0.82
CA GLN A 31 -22.80 -22.90 1.47
C GLN A 31 -21.87 -21.70 1.23
N ALA A 32 -22.44 -20.60 0.75
CA ALA A 32 -21.71 -19.33 0.66
C ALA A 32 -21.15 -18.92 2.03
N PRO A 33 -19.92 -18.40 2.10
CA PRO A 33 -19.35 -17.91 3.35
C PRO A 33 -20.20 -16.77 3.91
N ASN A 34 -20.47 -16.82 5.21
CA ASN A 34 -21.17 -15.74 5.89
C ASN A 34 -20.19 -14.61 6.21
N VAL A 35 -20.35 -13.46 5.55
CA VAL A 35 -19.51 -12.28 5.73
C VAL A 35 -20.21 -11.30 6.67
N ASP A 36 -19.63 -11.08 7.85
CA ASP A 36 -20.09 -10.03 8.77
C ASP A 36 -19.31 -8.74 8.51
N VAL A 37 -19.84 -7.95 7.57
CA VAL A 37 -19.25 -6.67 7.17
C VAL A 37 -19.07 -5.71 8.35
N SER A 38 -19.97 -5.75 9.34
CA SER A 38 -19.89 -4.83 10.48
C SER A 38 -18.79 -5.25 11.44
N ALA A 39 -18.72 -6.54 11.78
CA ALA A 39 -17.66 -7.06 12.64
C ALA A 39 -16.28 -6.94 11.97
N ASP A 40 -16.19 -7.16 10.66
CA ASP A 40 -14.95 -7.03 9.91
C ASP A 40 -14.50 -5.57 9.79
N TYR A 41 -15.44 -4.63 9.62
CA TYR A 41 -15.13 -3.20 9.66
C TYR A 41 -14.64 -2.75 11.03
N GLU A 42 -15.25 -3.20 12.13
CA GLU A 42 -14.74 -2.90 13.47
C GLU A 42 -13.37 -3.55 13.73
N ARG A 43 -13.12 -4.74 13.16
CA ARG A 43 -11.82 -5.41 13.22
C ARG A 43 -10.78 -4.77 12.31
N SER A 44 -11.14 -4.07 11.24
CA SER A 44 -10.13 -3.40 10.41
C SER A 44 -9.47 -2.25 11.18
N LYS A 45 -10.24 -1.55 12.03
CA LYS A 45 -9.78 -0.38 12.79
C LYS A 45 -8.56 -0.62 13.69
N GLN A 46 -8.37 -1.85 14.16
CA GLN A 46 -7.19 -2.22 14.96
C GLN A 46 -5.90 -2.25 14.12
N PHE A 47 -6.01 -2.33 12.80
CA PHE A 47 -4.89 -2.27 11.86
C PHE A 47 -4.74 -0.91 11.16
N ASP A 48 -5.65 0.04 11.41
CA ASP A 48 -5.61 1.38 10.78
C ASP A 48 -4.39 2.21 11.22
N VAL A 49 -3.79 1.89 12.36
CA VAL A 49 -2.65 2.62 12.94
C VAL A 49 -1.60 1.59 13.34
N ALA A 50 -0.35 1.78 12.91
CA ALA A 50 0.73 0.91 13.33
C ALA A 50 0.95 1.05 14.84
N ASP A 51 1.39 -0.02 15.51
CA ASP A 51 1.54 0.02 16.96
C ASP A 51 2.52 1.12 17.43
N ILE A 52 3.55 1.41 16.63
CA ILE A 52 4.50 2.47 16.93
C ILE A 52 3.86 3.87 16.90
N ASP A 53 2.89 4.10 16.02
CA ASP A 53 2.21 5.39 15.86
C ASP A 53 1.29 5.70 17.06
N ARG A 54 0.94 4.68 17.86
CA ARG A 54 0.19 4.83 19.12
C ARG A 54 1.10 5.18 20.31
N THR A 55 2.41 5.26 20.11
CA THR A 55 3.39 5.52 21.16
C THR A 55 4.01 6.92 21.04
N GLU A 56 4.67 7.36 22.10
CA GLU A 56 5.45 8.60 22.09
C GLU A 56 6.59 8.57 21.07
N ALA A 57 7.20 7.39 20.84
CA ALA A 57 8.24 7.22 19.83
C ALA A 57 7.72 7.45 18.40
N GLY A 58 6.50 6.98 18.09
CA GLY A 58 5.85 7.29 16.81
C GLY A 58 5.51 8.77 16.66
N SER A 59 5.08 9.41 17.75
CA SER A 59 4.83 10.86 17.77
C SER A 59 6.11 11.68 17.52
N GLN A 60 7.24 11.27 18.11
CA GLN A 60 8.55 11.90 17.90
C GLN A 60 9.04 11.68 16.46
N ALA A 61 8.96 10.45 15.94
CA ALA A 61 9.34 10.16 14.56
C ALA A 61 8.52 10.97 13.54
N ALA A 62 7.20 11.11 13.77
CA ALA A 62 6.35 11.95 12.93
C ALA A 62 6.74 13.44 13.02
N ALA A 63 7.09 13.93 14.21
CA ALA A 63 7.54 15.30 14.41
C ALA A 63 8.90 15.58 13.74
N GLU A 64 9.84 14.64 13.80
CA GLU A 64 11.14 14.73 13.12
C GLU A 64 10.97 14.87 11.60
N VAL A 65 10.19 13.98 10.97
CA VAL A 65 9.89 14.04 9.53
C VAL A 65 9.12 15.32 9.17
N SER A 66 8.15 15.74 9.99
CA SER A 66 7.40 16.98 9.76
C SER A 66 8.29 18.23 9.89
N SER A 67 9.34 18.17 10.72
CA SER A 67 10.28 19.28 10.89
C SER A 67 11.32 19.38 9.77
N GLU A 68 11.50 18.31 8.98
CA GLU A 68 12.42 18.26 7.83
C GLU A 68 11.84 18.85 6.54
N SER A 69 10.56 19.23 6.50
CA SER A 69 9.94 19.79 5.30
C SER A 69 9.79 21.31 5.35
N SER A 70 10.86 22.02 4.95
CA SER A 70 10.83 23.26 4.14
C SER A 70 12.24 23.76 3.78
N THR A 71 13.24 22.88 3.60
CA THR A 71 14.43 23.30 2.85
C THR A 71 14.02 23.28 1.39
N SER A 72 13.79 24.46 0.78
CA SER A 72 13.25 24.54 -0.59
C SER A 72 14.07 23.64 -1.52
N ALA A 73 13.39 22.85 -2.36
CA ALA A 73 13.99 21.84 -3.24
C ALA A 73 14.83 22.43 -4.39
N GLY A 74 15.42 23.61 -4.21
CA GLY A 74 16.17 24.37 -5.18
C GLY A 74 15.85 25.87 -5.13
N ASP A 75 16.76 26.67 -5.68
CA ASP A 75 16.55 28.08 -5.97
C ASP A 75 15.61 28.21 -7.18
N PRO A 76 14.46 28.88 -7.07
CA PRO A 76 13.57 29.15 -8.20
C PRO A 76 14.27 29.83 -9.40
N ASN A 77 15.35 30.56 -9.15
CA ASN A 77 16.14 31.19 -10.23
C ASN A 77 16.95 30.17 -11.05
N ALA A 78 17.26 28.99 -10.50
CA ALA A 78 17.93 27.93 -11.25
C ALA A 78 17.10 27.47 -12.47
N PHE A 79 15.76 27.45 -12.34
CA PHE A 79 14.87 27.15 -13.46
C PHE A 79 14.88 28.25 -14.52
N ARG A 80 15.06 29.52 -14.13
CA ARG A 80 15.16 30.64 -15.07
C ARG A 80 16.46 30.60 -15.87
N GLU A 81 17.57 30.22 -15.23
CA GLU A 81 18.86 30.08 -15.93
C GLU A 81 18.86 28.88 -16.90
N MET A 82 18.29 27.74 -16.49
CA MET A 82 18.11 26.59 -17.41
C MET A 82 17.21 26.93 -18.60
N ALA A 83 16.18 27.75 -18.42
CA ALA A 83 15.32 28.19 -19.52
C ALA A 83 16.05 29.08 -20.54
N LYS A 84 17.03 29.88 -20.10
CA LYS A 84 17.88 30.67 -21.00
C LYS A 84 18.86 29.79 -21.78
N GLU A 85 19.38 28.74 -21.15
CA GLU A 85 20.28 27.76 -21.77
C GLU A 85 19.60 27.00 -22.92
N VAL A 86 18.33 26.62 -22.76
CA VAL A 86 17.54 25.92 -23.78
C VAL A 86 17.16 26.82 -24.96
N ASN A 87 17.06 28.13 -24.73
CA ASN A 87 16.67 29.11 -25.76
C ASN A 87 17.87 29.93 -26.26
N LYS A 88 19.04 29.31 -26.36
CA LYS A 88 20.18 29.91 -27.05
C LYS A 88 19.83 30.02 -28.54
N PRO A 89 19.90 31.21 -29.16
CA PRO A 89 19.94 31.27 -30.61
C PRO A 89 21.21 30.55 -31.05
N ASP A 90 21.10 29.69 -32.07
CA ASP A 90 22.27 29.09 -32.70
C ASP A 90 23.23 30.21 -33.09
N GLU A 91 24.45 30.20 -32.52
CA GLU A 91 25.52 31.08 -32.98
C GLU A 91 25.94 30.60 -34.38
N GLU A 92 25.47 31.30 -35.43
CA GLU A 92 25.99 31.19 -36.81
C GLU A 92 27.45 31.62 -36.92
#